data_AF-A0A3S5DNM5-F1
#
_entry.id   AF-A0A3S5DNM5-F1
#
_cell.length_a   1.000
_cell.length_b   1.000
_cell.length_c   1.000
_cell.angle_alpha   90.00
_cell.angle_beta   90.00
_cell.angle_gamma   90.00
#
_symmetry.space_group_name_H-M   'P 1'
#
loop_
_entity.id
_entity.type
_entity.pdbx_description
1 polymer ?
#
loop_
_entity_poly.entity_id
_entity_poly.type
_entity_poly.pdbx_seq_one_letter_code
_entity_poly.pdbx_strand_id
1 'polypeptide(L)'
;MATEASTEEGKALQAATEKSYTQWYSDLEHQATWLESNQLSDFLTAPVQASQDAFDANVNTWQQDINRVLETASEQGKDNYHRSAIIFITMVVVAALLTTGALFWSRKMIVQPLAIIGSHFDSIADGNLARPIAVYGRNEISAIFASLKAMQQALRETVSDVRQGSLAMHTGISEIAMGNNDLSSRTEQQGGVAGANRSQYGAANGNGRAERR
;
A
#
# COMPACT_ATOMS: atom_id res chain seq x y z
N MET A 1 -3.73 14.63 42.87
CA MET A 1 -2.83 15.47 43.68
C MET A 1 -3.28 16.93 43.78
N ALA A 2 -3.25 17.77 42.74
CA ALA A 2 -3.67 19.19 42.86
C ALA A 2 -5.18 19.37 43.15
N THR A 3 -6.03 18.56 42.51
CA THR A 3 -7.49 18.57 42.72
C THR A 3 -7.92 18.03 44.09
N GLU A 4 -7.22 17.04 44.62
CA GLU A 4 -7.48 16.48 45.96
C GLU A 4 -7.05 17.47 47.05
N ALA A 5 -5.88 18.09 46.90
CA ALA A 5 -5.39 19.10 47.83
C ALA A 5 -6.27 20.36 47.85
N SER A 6 -6.74 20.84 46.69
CA SER A 6 -7.68 21.97 46.62
C SER A 6 -9.06 21.62 47.18
N THR A 7 -9.46 20.34 47.12
CA THR A 7 -10.72 19.88 47.71
C THR A 7 -10.63 19.84 49.25
N GLU A 8 -9.50 19.46 49.82
CA GLU A 8 -9.29 19.48 51.28
C GLU A 8 -9.13 20.92 51.82
N GLU A 9 -8.41 21.78 51.10
CA GLU A 9 -8.31 23.23 51.40
C GLU A 9 -9.69 23.91 51.35
N GLY A 10 -10.47 23.67 50.30
CA GLY A 10 -11.82 24.21 50.16
C GLY A 10 -12.79 23.75 51.26
N LYS A 11 -12.72 22.48 51.69
CA LYS A 11 -13.49 21.98 52.84
C LYS A 11 -13.11 22.66 54.15
N ALA A 12 -11.82 22.91 54.37
CA ALA A 12 -11.34 23.60 55.56
C ALA A 12 -11.80 25.07 55.58
N LEU A 13 -11.75 25.76 54.44
CA LEU A 13 -12.27 27.13 54.28
C LEU A 13 -13.78 27.21 54.48
N GLN A 14 -14.52 26.22 53.98
CA GLN A 14 -15.96 26.09 54.21
C GLN A 14 -16.28 25.95 55.70
N ALA A 15 -15.60 25.05 56.41
CA ALA A 15 -15.78 24.84 57.84
C ALA A 15 -15.38 26.08 58.67
N ALA A 16 -14.31 26.78 58.28
CA ALA A 16 -13.91 28.04 58.91
C ALA A 16 -14.96 29.14 58.71
N THR A 17 -15.52 29.24 57.52
CA THR A 17 -16.58 30.19 57.17
C THR A 17 -17.85 29.94 57.99
N GLU A 18 -18.29 28.68 58.08
CA GLU A 18 -19.44 28.26 58.89
C GLU A 18 -19.24 28.59 60.38
N LYS A 19 -18.03 28.34 60.90
CA LYS A 19 -17.69 28.69 62.28
C LYS A 19 -17.73 30.20 62.53
N SER A 20 -17.14 31.00 61.65
CA SER A 20 -17.18 32.47 61.78
C SER A 20 -18.58 33.04 61.63
N TYR A 21 -19.41 32.46 60.76
CA TYR A 21 -20.81 32.85 60.61
C TYR A 21 -21.58 32.61 61.91
N THR A 22 -21.42 31.43 62.50
CA THR A 22 -22.09 31.05 63.76
C THR A 22 -21.67 31.97 64.91
N GLN A 23 -20.37 32.32 64.98
CA GLN A 23 -19.87 33.26 65.97
C GLN A 23 -20.47 34.66 65.79
N TRP A 24 -20.46 35.18 64.57
CA TRP A 24 -21.03 36.48 64.26
C TRP A 24 -22.54 36.55 64.57
N TYR A 25 -23.28 35.50 64.18
CA TYR A 25 -24.70 35.37 64.51
C TYR A 25 -24.95 35.34 66.03
N SER A 26 -24.17 34.56 66.77
CA SER A 26 -24.25 34.47 68.24
C SER A 26 -23.96 35.82 68.90
N ASP A 27 -22.96 36.56 68.42
CA ASP A 27 -22.62 37.88 68.96
C ASP A 27 -23.74 38.90 68.72
N LEU A 28 -24.41 38.83 67.56
CA LEU A 28 -25.60 39.64 67.25
C LEU A 28 -26.79 39.30 68.18
N GLU A 29 -27.01 38.02 68.47
CA GLU A 29 -28.08 37.57 69.38
C GLU A 29 -27.85 38.06 70.83
N HIS A 30 -26.61 37.94 71.32
CA HIS A 30 -26.23 38.49 72.62
C HIS A 30 -26.36 40.01 72.67
N GLN A 31 -25.94 40.71 71.60
CA GLN A 31 -26.08 42.16 71.51
C GLN A 31 -27.57 42.60 71.54
N ALA A 32 -28.46 41.89 70.86
CA ALA A 32 -29.90 42.15 70.92
C ALA A 32 -30.45 41.94 72.35
N THR A 33 -30.02 40.88 73.04
CA THR A 33 -30.46 40.58 74.41
C THR A 33 -30.04 41.65 75.43
N TRP A 34 -28.84 42.21 75.29
CA TRP A 34 -28.36 43.30 76.15
C TRP A 34 -29.12 44.62 75.92
N LEU A 35 -29.54 44.87 74.68
CA LEU A 35 -30.41 46.00 74.35
C LEU A 35 -31.79 45.85 75.03
N GLU A 36 -32.38 44.67 74.99
CA GLU A 36 -33.66 44.36 75.66
C GLU A 36 -33.57 44.45 77.19
N SER A 37 -32.41 44.11 77.76
CA SER A 37 -32.15 44.14 79.21
C SER A 37 -31.68 45.51 79.74
N ASN A 38 -31.67 46.55 78.89
CA ASN A 38 -31.21 47.91 79.21
C ASN A 38 -29.74 47.97 79.70
N GLN A 39 -28.90 47.03 79.24
CA GLN A 39 -27.47 46.93 79.56
C GLN A 39 -26.62 47.62 78.48
N LEU A 40 -26.66 48.96 78.47
CA LEU A 40 -26.03 49.78 77.43
C LEU A 40 -24.49 49.64 77.39
N SER A 41 -23.85 49.39 78.55
CA SER A 41 -22.39 49.21 78.62
C SER A 41 -21.95 47.95 77.88
N ASP A 42 -22.60 46.82 78.12
CA ASP A 42 -22.26 45.54 77.50
C ASP A 42 -22.58 45.53 76.01
N PHE A 43 -23.71 46.16 75.63
CA PHE A 43 -24.11 46.38 74.24
C PHE A 43 -23.03 47.10 73.41
N LEU A 44 -22.44 48.18 73.94
CA LEU A 44 -21.42 48.97 73.25
C LEU A 44 -20.06 48.26 73.17
N THR A 45 -19.80 47.31 74.06
CA THR A 45 -18.55 46.52 74.08
C THR A 45 -18.66 45.16 73.37
N ALA A 46 -19.82 44.83 72.83
CA ALA A 46 -20.05 43.57 72.13
C ALA A 46 -19.07 43.41 70.95
N PRO A 47 -18.42 42.24 70.78
CA PRO A 47 -17.38 42.03 69.77
C PRO A 47 -17.94 41.82 68.34
N VAL A 48 -19.10 42.38 68.01
CA VAL A 48 -19.80 42.16 66.72
C VAL A 48 -18.95 42.58 65.53
N GLN A 49 -18.18 43.67 65.63
CA GLN A 49 -17.28 44.11 64.55
C GLN A 49 -16.17 43.08 64.31
N ALA A 50 -15.59 42.52 65.37
CA ALA A 50 -14.50 41.56 65.25
C ALA A 50 -14.98 40.23 64.65
N SER A 51 -16.19 39.78 65.00
CA SER A 51 -16.76 38.58 64.39
C SER A 51 -17.27 38.80 62.97
N GLN A 52 -17.75 40.01 62.64
CA GLN A 52 -18.04 40.42 61.27
C GLN A 52 -16.77 40.39 60.40
N ASP A 53 -15.71 41.05 60.82
CA ASP A 53 -14.43 41.10 60.09
C ASP A 53 -13.86 39.69 59.85
N ALA A 54 -13.98 38.82 60.86
CA ALA A 54 -13.56 37.42 60.76
C ALA A 54 -14.40 36.61 59.75
N PHE A 55 -15.72 36.82 59.72
CA PHE A 55 -16.61 36.20 58.75
C PHE A 55 -16.31 36.70 57.33
N ASP A 56 -16.19 38.02 57.13
CA ASP A 56 -15.88 38.61 55.85
C ASP A 56 -14.53 38.12 55.31
N ALA A 57 -13.50 38.01 56.15
CA ALA A 57 -12.20 37.47 55.77
C ALA A 57 -12.30 36.01 55.29
N ASN A 58 -13.05 35.17 56.00
CA ASN A 58 -13.21 33.75 55.65
C ASN A 58 -14.02 33.57 54.36
N VAL A 59 -15.12 34.31 54.19
CA VAL A 59 -15.92 34.31 52.95
C VAL A 59 -15.09 34.76 51.76
N ASN A 60 -14.32 35.85 51.89
CA ASN A 60 -13.47 36.35 50.82
C ASN A 60 -12.39 35.32 50.42
N THR A 61 -11.78 34.67 51.40
CA THR A 61 -10.76 33.64 51.14
C THR A 61 -11.37 32.40 50.47
N TRP A 62 -12.54 31.97 50.94
CA TRP A 62 -13.26 30.85 50.32
C TRP A 62 -13.69 31.15 48.88
N GLN A 63 -14.20 32.36 48.62
CA GLN A 63 -14.56 32.83 47.28
C GLN A 63 -13.35 32.86 46.33
N GLN A 64 -12.19 33.31 46.81
CA GLN A 64 -10.94 33.33 46.04
C GLN A 64 -10.47 31.92 45.68
N ASP A 65 -10.57 30.97 46.61
CA ASP A 65 -10.21 29.58 46.33
C ASP A 65 -11.11 28.95 45.27
N ILE A 66 -12.44 29.17 45.35
CA ILE A 66 -13.40 28.72 44.33
C ILE A 66 -13.02 29.29 42.95
N ASN A 67 -12.73 30.59 42.86
CA ASN A 67 -12.34 31.23 41.61
C ASN A 67 -11.04 30.64 41.04
N ARG A 68 -10.04 30.40 41.89
CA ARG A 68 -8.76 29.79 41.50
C ARG A 68 -8.94 28.38 40.95
N VAL A 69 -9.75 27.56 41.60
CA VAL A 69 -10.05 26.19 41.16
C VAL A 69 -10.80 26.20 39.82
N LEU A 70 -11.78 27.10 39.66
CA LEU A 70 -12.54 27.24 38.43
C LEU A 70 -11.68 27.68 37.24
N GLU A 71 -10.80 28.65 37.45
CA GLU A 71 -9.87 29.15 36.43
C GLU A 71 -8.87 28.07 36.00
N THR A 72 -8.24 27.41 36.97
CA THR A 72 -7.30 26.30 36.72
C THR A 72 -7.98 25.15 35.96
N ALA A 73 -9.21 24.78 36.33
CA ALA A 73 -9.98 23.75 35.64
C ALA A 73 -10.36 24.17 34.20
N SER A 74 -10.73 25.43 34.00
CA SER A 74 -11.06 25.96 32.67
C SER A 74 -9.84 26.00 31.74
N GLU A 75 -8.67 26.37 32.24
CA GLU A 75 -7.43 26.41 31.45
C GLU A 75 -6.97 25.01 31.06
N GLN A 76 -6.98 24.08 32.01
CA GLN A 76 -6.64 22.67 31.74
C GLN A 76 -7.59 22.05 30.70
N GLY A 77 -8.88 22.41 30.71
CA GLY A 77 -9.84 21.94 29.70
C GLY A 77 -9.49 22.37 28.27
N LYS A 78 -9.08 23.64 28.09
CA LYS A 78 -8.71 24.18 26.77
C LYS A 78 -7.38 23.62 26.28
N ASP A 79 -6.37 23.56 27.15
CA ASP A 79 -5.05 23.04 26.80
C ASP A 79 -5.07 21.56 26.45
N ASN A 80 -5.83 20.76 27.19
CA ASN A 80 -5.99 19.34 26.90
C ASN A 80 -6.69 19.14 25.55
N TYR A 81 -7.71 19.93 25.23
CA TYR A 81 -8.39 19.84 23.93
C TYR A 81 -7.44 20.15 22.76
N HIS A 82 -6.67 21.24 22.84
CA HIS A 82 -5.71 21.59 21.80
C HIS A 82 -4.59 20.55 21.65
N ARG A 83 -4.05 20.05 22.76
CA ARG A 83 -3.03 18.98 22.73
C ARG A 83 -3.57 17.70 22.11
N SER A 84 -4.77 17.26 22.52
CA SER A 84 -5.42 16.09 21.95
C SER A 84 -5.70 16.25 20.45
N ALA A 85 -6.15 17.44 20.01
CA ALA A 85 -6.39 17.73 18.60
C ALA A 85 -5.09 17.66 17.78
N ILE A 86 -4.00 18.24 18.27
CA ILE A 86 -2.69 18.19 17.58
C ILE A 86 -2.17 16.76 17.48
N ILE A 87 -2.26 15.97 18.56
CA ILE A 87 -1.86 14.56 18.54
C ILE A 87 -2.67 13.78 17.51
N PHE A 88 -4.00 13.96 17.51
CA PHE A 88 -4.89 13.28 16.56
C PHE A 88 -4.58 13.65 15.11
N ILE A 89 -4.45 14.94 14.81
CA ILE A 89 -4.10 15.42 13.46
C ILE A 89 -2.75 14.87 13.02
N THR A 90 -1.75 14.89 13.90
CA THR A 90 -0.41 14.36 13.61
C THR A 90 -0.48 12.87 13.29
N MET A 91 -1.25 12.10 14.06
CA MET A 91 -1.42 10.66 13.84
C MET A 91 -2.09 10.37 12.49
N VAL A 92 -3.12 11.14 12.13
CA VAL A 92 -3.80 11.03 10.82
C VAL A 92 -2.84 11.35 9.68
N VAL A 93 -2.05 12.42 9.79
CA VAL A 93 -1.07 12.82 8.77
C VAL A 93 0.00 11.73 8.60
N VAL A 94 0.57 11.22 9.69
CA VAL A 94 1.57 10.14 9.63
C VAL A 94 0.99 8.88 9.01
N ALA A 95 -0.22 8.49 9.41
CA ALA A 95 -0.90 7.33 8.81
C ALA A 95 -1.11 7.53 7.30
N ALA A 96 -1.61 8.69 6.87
CA ALA A 96 -1.81 9.01 5.45
C ALA A 96 -0.50 8.98 4.65
N LEU A 97 0.59 9.51 5.21
CA LEU A 97 1.92 9.47 4.58
C LEU A 97 2.45 8.05 4.45
N LEU A 98 2.32 7.24 5.50
CA LEU A 98 2.75 5.83 5.48
C LEU A 98 1.95 5.02 4.46
N THR A 99 0.62 5.17 4.44
CA THR A 99 -0.24 4.48 3.47
C THR A 99 0.09 4.90 2.04
N THR A 100 0.20 6.21 1.78
CA THR A 100 0.53 6.72 0.44
C THR A 100 1.92 6.28 0.00
N GLY A 101 2.90 6.34 0.89
CA GLY A 101 4.26 5.88 0.65
C GLY A 101 4.32 4.37 0.34
N ALA A 102 3.62 3.55 1.13
CA ALA A 102 3.55 2.11 0.93
C ALA A 102 2.87 1.75 -0.40
N LEU A 103 1.76 2.41 -0.76
CA LEU A 103 1.08 2.21 -2.03
C LEU A 103 1.95 2.59 -3.23
N PHE A 104 2.62 3.74 -3.15
CA PHE A 104 3.54 4.17 -4.21
C PHE A 104 4.73 3.21 -4.37
N TRP A 105 5.33 2.80 -3.25
CA TRP A 105 6.43 1.85 -3.24
C TRP A 105 6.02 0.48 -3.80
N SER A 106 4.88 -0.06 -3.36
CA SER A 106 4.34 -1.33 -3.86
C SER A 106 4.04 -1.28 -5.35
N ARG A 107 3.43 -0.19 -5.84
CA ARG A 107 3.16 -0.01 -7.27
C ARG A 107 4.45 -0.04 -8.10
N LYS A 108 5.50 0.64 -7.63
CA LYS A 108 6.78 0.75 -8.34
C LYS A 108 7.63 -0.53 -8.26
N MET A 109 7.63 -1.20 -7.12
CA MET A 109 8.50 -2.36 -6.88
C MET A 109 7.86 -3.71 -7.24
N ILE A 110 6.53 -3.80 -7.26
CA ILE A 110 5.81 -5.06 -7.49
C ILE A 110 4.93 -4.94 -8.75
N VAL A 111 3.95 -4.03 -8.74
CA VAL A 111 2.89 -4.00 -9.78
C VAL A 111 3.46 -3.68 -11.16
N GLN A 112 4.31 -2.65 -11.27
CA GLN A 112 4.88 -2.24 -12.55
C GLN A 112 5.83 -3.30 -13.14
N PRO A 113 6.77 -3.90 -12.38
CA PRO A 113 7.57 -5.01 -12.89
C PRO A 113 6.75 -6.23 -13.31
N LEU A 114 5.70 -6.59 -12.58
CA LEU A 114 4.80 -7.68 -12.97
C LEU A 114 4.04 -7.37 -14.27
N ALA A 115 3.61 -6.12 -14.48
CA ALA A 115 2.99 -5.71 -15.75
C ALA A 115 3.99 -5.80 -16.92
N ILE A 116 5.27 -5.46 -16.68
CA ILE A 116 6.33 -5.62 -17.69
C ILE A 116 6.53 -7.10 -18.04
N ILE A 117 6.54 -8.00 -17.05
CA ILE A 117 6.58 -9.45 -17.26
C ILE A 117 5.40 -9.89 -18.14
N GLY A 118 4.19 -9.44 -17.84
CA GLY A 118 3.00 -9.69 -18.67
C GLY A 118 3.22 -9.30 -20.14
N SER A 119 3.74 -8.10 -20.38
CA SER A 119 4.01 -7.64 -21.76
C SER A 119 5.03 -8.50 -22.52
N HIS A 120 5.95 -9.16 -21.80
CA HIS A 120 6.90 -10.10 -22.42
C HIS A 120 6.23 -11.43 -22.76
N PHE A 121 5.32 -11.91 -21.91
CA PHE A 121 4.51 -13.09 -22.24
C PHE A 121 3.65 -12.84 -23.48
N ASP A 122 3.02 -11.68 -23.59
CA ASP A 122 2.24 -11.30 -24.79
C ASP A 122 3.13 -11.31 -26.04
N SER A 123 4.32 -10.71 -25.96
CA SER A 123 5.29 -10.71 -27.07
C SER A 123 5.72 -12.12 -27.48
N ILE A 124 5.92 -13.03 -26.51
CA ILE A 124 6.30 -14.42 -26.76
C ILE A 124 5.13 -15.19 -27.39
N ALA A 125 3.89 -14.95 -26.92
CA ALA A 125 2.68 -15.56 -27.48
C ALA A 125 2.46 -15.16 -28.95
N ASP A 126 2.81 -13.92 -29.31
CA ASP A 126 2.80 -13.43 -30.70
C ASP A 126 3.97 -13.96 -31.55
N GLY A 127 4.83 -14.82 -30.98
CA GLY A 127 6.02 -15.36 -31.65
C GLY A 127 7.18 -14.38 -31.75
N ASN A 128 7.07 -13.17 -31.19
CA ASN A 128 8.15 -12.20 -31.14
C ASN A 128 9.11 -12.52 -30.00
N LEU A 129 10.06 -13.39 -30.31
CA LEU A 129 11.15 -13.71 -29.40
C LEU A 129 12.30 -12.71 -29.51
N ALA A 130 12.28 -11.63 -30.29
CA ALA A 130 13.46 -10.76 -30.44
C ALA A 130 13.64 -9.76 -29.29
N ARG A 131 12.60 -9.49 -28.50
CA ARG A 131 12.61 -8.47 -27.44
C ARG A 131 13.51 -8.89 -26.27
N PRO A 132 14.55 -8.10 -25.90
CA PRO A 132 15.46 -8.47 -24.83
C PRO A 132 14.77 -8.37 -23.46
N ILE A 133 14.98 -9.38 -22.62
CA ILE A 133 14.53 -9.41 -21.23
C ILE A 133 15.74 -9.08 -20.35
N ALA A 134 15.72 -7.91 -19.73
CA ALA A 134 16.76 -7.47 -18.81
C ALA A 134 16.41 -7.86 -17.37
N VAL A 135 17.38 -8.39 -16.63
CA VAL A 135 17.23 -8.82 -15.24
C VAL A 135 17.96 -7.82 -14.36
N TYR A 136 17.23 -7.14 -13.49
CA TYR A 136 17.78 -6.15 -12.56
C TYR A 136 17.35 -6.47 -11.13
N GLY A 137 18.23 -6.19 -10.16
CA GLY A 137 17.98 -6.42 -8.74
C GLY A 137 18.41 -7.79 -8.24
N ARG A 138 18.11 -8.07 -6.96
CA ARG A 138 18.45 -9.31 -6.24
C ARG A 138 17.28 -9.81 -5.37
N ASN A 139 16.06 -9.66 -5.86
CA ASN A 139 14.83 -10.07 -5.17
C ASN A 139 14.04 -11.11 -5.99
N GLU A 140 12.89 -11.54 -5.48
CA GLU A 140 12.00 -12.53 -6.09
C GLU A 140 11.54 -12.09 -7.49
N ILE A 141 11.28 -10.80 -7.69
CA ILE A 141 10.92 -10.25 -9.01
C ILE A 141 12.06 -10.44 -10.01
N SER A 142 13.32 -10.17 -9.61
CA SER A 142 14.47 -10.40 -10.47
C SER A 142 14.66 -11.88 -10.83
N ALA A 143 14.35 -12.79 -9.91
CA ALA A 143 14.37 -14.23 -10.18
C ALA A 143 13.30 -14.63 -11.21
N ILE A 144 12.10 -14.04 -11.15
CA ILE A 144 11.06 -14.27 -12.17
C ILE A 144 11.52 -13.79 -13.56
N PHE A 145 12.11 -12.60 -13.65
CA PHE A 145 12.68 -12.10 -14.92
C PHE A 145 13.80 -13.02 -15.46
N ALA A 146 14.64 -13.57 -14.59
CA ALA A 146 15.69 -14.52 -14.98
C ALA A 146 15.10 -15.81 -15.56
N SER A 147 14.09 -16.38 -14.90
CA SER A 147 13.37 -17.57 -15.39
C SER A 147 12.67 -17.30 -16.72
N LEU A 148 12.03 -16.14 -16.86
CA LEU A 148 11.38 -15.73 -18.12
C LEU A 148 12.40 -15.61 -19.26
N LYS A 149 13.57 -15.04 -18.99
CA LYS A 149 14.66 -14.96 -19.97
C LYS A 149 15.15 -16.35 -20.41
N ALA A 150 15.32 -17.28 -19.47
CA ALA A 150 15.69 -18.65 -19.78
C ALA A 150 14.64 -19.35 -20.65
N MET A 151 13.36 -19.18 -20.34
CA MET A 151 12.25 -19.71 -21.15
C MET A 151 12.27 -19.14 -22.58
N GLN A 152 12.43 -17.82 -22.72
CA GLN A 152 12.53 -17.18 -24.04
C GLN A 152 13.71 -17.74 -24.85
N GLN A 153 14.86 -17.99 -24.20
CA GLN A 153 16.04 -18.55 -24.85
C GLN A 153 15.80 -19.98 -25.36
N ALA A 154 15.22 -20.84 -24.53
CA ALA A 154 14.88 -22.21 -24.94
C ALA A 154 13.88 -22.25 -26.12
N LEU A 155 12.89 -21.34 -26.12
CA LEU A 155 11.97 -21.20 -27.24
C LEU A 155 12.69 -20.73 -28.53
N ARG A 156 13.63 -19.78 -28.43
CA ARG A 156 14.40 -19.32 -29.60
C ARG A 156 15.22 -20.46 -30.21
N GLU A 157 15.87 -21.25 -29.37
CA GLU A 157 16.65 -22.42 -29.79
C GLU A 157 15.76 -23.44 -30.51
N THR A 158 14.62 -23.78 -29.91
CA THR A 158 13.65 -24.71 -30.51
C THR A 158 13.16 -24.22 -31.88
N VAL A 159 12.82 -22.93 -32.02
CA VAL A 159 12.40 -22.35 -33.30
C VAL A 159 13.54 -22.33 -34.33
N SER A 160 14.77 -22.07 -33.89
CA SER A 160 15.96 -22.11 -34.75
C SER A 160 16.20 -23.52 -35.30
N ASP A 161 16.12 -24.54 -34.45
CA ASP A 161 16.31 -25.93 -34.83
C ASP A 161 15.26 -26.39 -35.84
N VAL A 162 13.98 -26.04 -35.62
CA VAL A 162 12.89 -26.32 -36.57
C VAL A 162 13.14 -25.65 -37.91
N ARG A 163 13.60 -24.40 -37.91
CA ARG A 163 13.91 -23.66 -39.15
C ARG A 163 15.09 -24.29 -39.90
N GLN A 164 16.15 -24.69 -39.20
CA GLN A 164 17.30 -25.35 -39.80
C GLN A 164 16.93 -26.71 -40.40
N GLY A 165 16.11 -27.50 -39.68
CA GLY A 165 15.57 -28.76 -40.19
C GLY A 165 14.72 -28.57 -41.45
N SER A 166 13.87 -27.54 -41.48
CA SER A 166 13.06 -27.21 -42.67
C SER A 166 13.91 -26.80 -43.87
N LEU A 167 14.98 -26.01 -43.66
CA LEU A 167 15.94 -25.66 -44.71
C LEU A 167 16.67 -26.91 -45.26
N ALA A 168 17.11 -27.80 -44.37
CA ALA A 168 17.76 -29.06 -44.77
C ALA A 168 16.80 -29.95 -45.59
N MET A 169 15.53 -30.06 -45.18
CA MET A 169 14.50 -30.77 -45.94
C MET A 169 14.26 -30.12 -47.31
N HIS A 170 14.18 -28.80 -47.39
CA HIS A 170 13.97 -28.09 -48.66
C HIS A 170 15.13 -28.34 -49.65
N THR A 171 16.37 -28.31 -49.16
CA THR A 171 17.55 -28.68 -49.95
C THR A 171 17.48 -30.13 -50.43
N GLY A 172 17.19 -31.09 -49.53
CA GLY A 172 17.07 -32.50 -49.87
C GLY A 172 15.94 -32.79 -50.88
N ILE A 173 14.81 -32.11 -50.77
CA ILE A 173 13.71 -32.21 -51.75
C ILE A 173 14.15 -31.67 -53.12
N SER A 174 14.90 -30.56 -53.16
CA SER A 174 15.45 -30.03 -54.42
C SER A 174 16.44 -31.00 -55.06
N GLU A 175 17.31 -31.63 -54.26
CA GLU A 175 18.23 -32.67 -54.74
C GLU A 175 17.48 -33.89 -55.30
N ILE A 176 16.44 -34.36 -54.60
CA ILE A 176 15.58 -35.45 -55.08
C ILE A 176 14.90 -35.08 -56.40
N ALA A 177 14.34 -33.86 -56.50
CA ALA A 177 13.69 -33.39 -57.71
C ALA A 177 14.67 -33.32 -58.90
N MET A 178 15.89 -32.83 -58.68
CA MET A 178 16.95 -32.84 -59.69
C MET A 178 17.32 -34.27 -60.10
N GLY A 179 17.50 -35.19 -59.14
CA GLY A 179 17.79 -36.60 -59.42
C GLY A 179 16.67 -37.31 -60.18
N ASN A 180 15.41 -36.99 -59.88
CA ASN A 180 14.26 -37.56 -60.58
C ASN A 180 14.17 -37.04 -62.02
N ASN A 181 14.52 -35.77 -62.27
CA ASN A 181 14.60 -35.21 -63.61
C ASN A 181 15.72 -35.87 -64.44
N ASP A 182 16.90 -36.10 -63.86
CA ASP A 182 17.98 -36.87 -64.50
C ASP A 182 17.51 -38.29 -64.85
N LEU A 183 16.88 -38.99 -63.90
CA LEU A 183 16.36 -40.35 -64.13
C LEU A 183 15.28 -40.37 -65.22
N SER A 184 14.38 -39.40 -65.24
CA SER A 184 13.36 -39.24 -66.28
C SER A 184 14.03 -39.06 -67.65
N SER A 185 15.05 -38.19 -67.75
CA SER A 185 15.79 -37.96 -69.00
C SER A 185 16.46 -39.24 -69.52
N ARG A 186 17.06 -40.03 -68.63
CA ARG A 186 17.68 -41.32 -68.98
C ARG A 186 16.64 -42.36 -69.40
N THR A 187 15.45 -42.33 -68.77
CA THR A 187 14.34 -43.21 -69.13
C THR A 187 13.78 -42.89 -70.52
N GLU A 188 13.65 -41.59 -70.87
CA GLU A 188 13.26 -41.16 -72.23
C GLU A 188 14.28 -41.61 -73.28
N GLN A 189 15.58 -41.42 -73.01
CA GLN A 189 16.64 -41.90 -73.90
C GLN A 189 16.57 -43.42 -74.09
N GLN A 190 16.39 -44.19 -73.02
CA GLN A 190 16.28 -45.66 -73.09
C GLN A 190 14.99 -46.14 -73.78
N GLY A 191 13.87 -45.46 -73.56
CA GLY A 191 12.61 -45.70 -74.27
C GLY A 191 12.73 -45.45 -75.78
N GLY A 192 13.50 -44.43 -76.17
CA GLY A 192 13.87 -44.17 -77.56
C GLY A 192 14.72 -45.28 -78.18
N VAL A 193 15.69 -45.83 -77.43
CA VAL A 193 16.51 -46.97 -77.88
C VAL A 193 15.64 -48.21 -78.10
N ALA A 194 14.66 -48.48 -77.23
CA ALA A 194 13.74 -49.61 -77.40
C ALA A 194 12.83 -49.44 -78.63
N GLY A 195 12.35 -48.22 -78.91
CA GLY A 195 11.56 -47.91 -80.11
C GLY A 195 12.38 -48.01 -81.41
N ALA A 196 13.61 -47.48 -81.40
CA ALA A 196 14.53 -47.57 -82.53
C ALA A 196 14.92 -49.02 -82.85
N ASN A 197 15.17 -49.84 -81.83
CA ASN A 197 15.50 -51.25 -82.01
C ASN A 197 14.31 -52.04 -82.61
N ARG A 198 13.07 -51.76 -82.17
CA ARG A 198 11.85 -52.39 -82.73
C ARG A 198 11.57 -51.97 -84.18
N SER A 199 11.86 -50.72 -84.56
CA SER A 199 11.79 -50.26 -85.97
C SER A 199 12.80 -50.98 -86.87
N GLN A 200 14.00 -51.24 -86.37
CA GLN A 200 15.05 -51.93 -87.11
C GLN A 200 14.70 -53.41 -87.40
N TYR A 201 14.00 -54.08 -86.48
CA TYR A 201 13.48 -55.44 -86.71
C TYR A 201 12.25 -55.51 -87.63
N GLY A 202 11.41 -54.47 -87.67
CA GLY A 202 10.26 -54.39 -88.59
C GLY A 202 10.67 -54.24 -90.05
N ALA A 203 11.72 -53.46 -90.33
CA ALA A 203 12.25 -53.27 -91.68
C ALA A 203 13.02 -54.51 -92.21
N ALA A 204 13.64 -55.30 -91.33
CA ALA A 204 14.37 -56.50 -91.72
C ALA A 204 13.48 -57.69 -92.12
N ASN A 205 12.20 -57.72 -91.71
CA ASN A 205 11.29 -58.83 -92.00
C ASN A 205 10.38 -58.60 -93.23
N GLY A 206 10.46 -57.42 -93.87
CA GLY A 206 9.68 -57.07 -95.06
C GLY A 206 10.31 -57.48 -96.39
N ASN A 207 11.62 -57.78 -96.43
CA ASN A 207 12.37 -57.95 -97.68
C ASN A 207 12.72 -59.42 -98.04
N GLY A 208 12.14 -60.40 -97.34
CA GLY A 208 12.53 -61.82 -97.46
C GLY A 208 11.66 -62.70 -98.38
N ARG A 209 10.68 -62.16 -99.11
CA ARG A 209 9.69 -62.97 -99.86
C ARG A 209 9.62 -62.75 -101.37
N ALA A 210 10.50 -61.96 -101.98
CA ALA A 210 10.38 -61.61 -103.41
C ALA A 210 11.29 -62.36 -104.40
N GLU A 211 12.36 -63.04 -103.99
CA GLU A 211 13.35 -63.58 -104.94
C GLU A 211 13.58 -65.09 -104.81
N ARG A 212 12.59 -65.89 -105.21
CA ARG A 212 12.80 -67.30 -105.64
C ARG A 212 11.70 -67.72 -106.61
N ARG A 213 11.81 -67.33 -107.89
CA ARG A 213 11.29 -68.06 -109.06
C ARG A 213 12.10 -67.68 -110.28
#